data_AF-A0A5C4QLN1-F1
#
_entry.id   AF-A0A5C4QLN1-F1
#
_cell.length_a   1.000
_cell.length_b   1.000
_cell.length_c   1.000
_cell.angle_alpha   90.00
_cell.angle_beta   90.00
_cell.angle_gamma   90.00
#
_symmetry.space_group_name_H-M   'P 1'
#
loop_
_entity.id
_entity.type
_entity.pdbx_description
1 polymer ?
#
loop_
_entity_poly.entity_id
_entity_poly.type
_entity_poly.pdbx_seq_one_letter_code
_entity_poly.pdbx_strand_id
1 'polypeptide(L)'
;MLPRSGDVLHVTRAASVQFLRPIMFRVIRVLDWPTYDGWLWLDGYELNAAGDAVNRRSIFVQREGLQQVQAAPEPRPHTVRTRRPVSRTPVRVG
;
A
#
# COMPACT_ATOMS: atom_id res chain seq x y z
N MET A 1 -12.42 -7.53 -4.42
CA MET A 1 -11.14 -7.60 -3.65
C MET A 1 -10.96 -6.28 -2.90
N LEU A 2 -10.32 -6.29 -1.72
CA LEU A 2 -9.99 -5.06 -0.97
C LEU A 2 -8.50 -4.76 -1.16
N PRO A 3 -8.12 -3.59 -1.73
CA PRO A 3 -6.72 -3.22 -1.92
C PRO A 3 -5.94 -3.20 -0.61
N ARG A 4 -4.70 -3.66 -0.65
CA ARG A 4 -3.75 -3.62 0.47
C ARG A 4 -2.49 -2.86 0.07
N SER A 5 -1.78 -2.36 1.07
CA SER A 5 -0.46 -1.76 0.88
C SER A 5 0.47 -2.69 0.11
N GLY A 6 1.09 -2.18 -0.95
CA GLY A 6 1.98 -2.90 -1.85
C GLY A 6 1.31 -3.50 -3.09
N ASP A 7 -0.02 -3.58 -3.14
CA ASP A 7 -0.73 -4.09 -4.33
C ASP A 7 -0.50 -3.15 -5.52
N VAL A 8 -0.31 -3.73 -6.71
CA VAL A 8 -0.29 -2.98 -7.98
C VAL A 8 -1.61 -3.19 -8.69
N LEU A 9 -2.28 -2.09 -8.97
CA LEU A 9 -3.61 -2.04 -9.57
C LEU A 9 -3.53 -1.40 -10.96
N HIS A 10 -4.26 -1.97 -11.91
CA HIS A 10 -4.59 -1.33 -13.17
C HIS A 10 -5.88 -0.54 -12.96
N VAL A 11 -5.76 0.78 -12.89
CA VAL A 11 -6.87 1.69 -12.62
C VAL A 11 -7.40 2.22 -13.95
N THR A 12 -8.62 1.83 -14.29
CA THR A 12 -9.28 2.20 -15.54
C THR A 12 -10.52 3.05 -15.27
N ARG A 13 -11.21 3.47 -16.34
CA ARG A 13 -12.49 4.16 -16.25
C ARG A 13 -13.56 3.38 -15.47
N ALA A 14 -13.47 2.05 -15.40
CA ALA A 14 -14.38 1.22 -14.60
C ALA A 14 -14.26 1.51 -13.10
N ALA A 15 -13.06 1.91 -12.63
CA ALA A 15 -12.82 2.25 -11.23
C ALA A 15 -13.21 3.70 -10.92
N SER A 16 -13.02 4.63 -11.86
CA SER A 16 -13.50 6.01 -11.72
C SER A 16 -13.43 6.73 -13.07
N VAL A 17 -14.42 7.57 -13.35
CA VAL A 17 -14.59 8.28 -14.63
C VAL A 17 -13.41 9.19 -14.99
N GLN A 18 -12.60 9.58 -14.00
CA GLN A 18 -11.42 10.44 -14.19
C GLN A 18 -10.29 9.71 -14.93
N PHE A 19 -10.29 8.38 -14.97
CA PHE A 19 -9.23 7.56 -15.59
C PHE A 19 -9.59 7.17 -17.03
N LEU A 20 -9.79 8.17 -17.89
CA LEU A 20 -9.97 7.95 -19.34
C LEU A 20 -8.75 7.26 -19.97
N ARG A 21 -7.55 7.63 -19.49
CA ARG A 21 -6.30 6.94 -19.75
C ARG A 21 -5.99 6.07 -18.53
N PRO A 22 -5.93 4.74 -18.68
CA PRO A 22 -5.60 3.88 -17.57
C PRO A 22 -4.21 4.15 -17.01
N ILE A 23 -4.02 3.91 -15.72
CA ILE A 23 -2.74 4.01 -15.05
C ILE A 23 -2.43 2.73 -14.27
N MET A 24 -1.14 2.48 -14.06
CA MET A 24 -0.68 1.50 -13.09
C MET A 24 -0.45 2.20 -11.76
N PHE A 25 -0.99 1.65 -10.68
CA PHE A 25 -1.00 2.30 -9.37
C PHE A 25 -0.57 1.32 -8.28
N ARG A 26 0.53 1.63 -7.59
CA ARG A 26 0.97 0.89 -6.40
C ARG A 26 0.39 1.51 -5.14
N VAL A 27 -0.41 0.76 -4.41
CA VAL A 27 -1.07 1.21 -3.18
C VAL A 27 -0.03 1.35 -2.07
N ILE A 28 -0.01 2.49 -1.37
CA ILE A 28 0.73 2.67 -0.12
C ILE A 28 -0.22 2.45 1.06
N ARG A 29 -1.43 3.02 0.97
CA ARG A 29 -2.45 2.89 2.01
C ARG A 29 -3.85 3.09 1.45
N VAL A 30 -4.82 2.41 2.07
CA VAL A 30 -6.25 2.75 1.95
C VAL A 30 -6.54 3.81 3.02
N LEU A 31 -7.28 4.85 2.67
CA LEU A 31 -7.65 5.91 3.61
C LEU A 31 -8.99 5.59 4.26
N ASP A 32 -9.04 5.68 5.58
CA ASP A 32 -10.25 5.47 6.38
C ASP A 32 -11.18 6.70 6.38
N TRP A 33 -11.19 7.45 5.27
CA TRP A 33 -12.04 8.63 5.12
C TRP A 33 -13.48 8.21 4.83
N PRO A 34 -14.49 8.91 5.41
CA PRO A 34 -15.89 8.63 5.12
C PRO A 34 -16.17 8.68 3.62
N THR A 35 -16.86 7.66 3.11
CA THR A 35 -17.20 7.56 1.69
C THR A 35 -18.46 6.71 1.46
N TYR A 36 -18.90 6.63 0.21
CA TYR A 36 -20.05 5.85 -0.22
C TYR A 36 -19.74 4.35 -0.28
N ASP A 37 -20.77 3.52 -0.20
CA ASP A 37 -20.60 2.08 -0.30
C ASP A 37 -19.91 1.68 -1.63
N GLY A 38 -18.94 0.79 -1.52
CA GLY A 38 -18.10 0.36 -2.63
C GLY A 38 -17.05 1.36 -3.11
N TRP A 39 -16.97 2.57 -2.54
CA TRP A 39 -15.93 3.55 -2.87
C TRP A 39 -14.79 3.55 -1.86
N LEU A 40 -13.60 3.93 -2.31
CA LEU A 40 -12.38 3.98 -1.52
C LEU A 40 -11.53 5.17 -1.93
N TRP A 41 -10.84 5.71 -0.93
CA TRP A 41 -9.69 6.57 -1.14
C TRP A 41 -8.41 5.74 -1.05
N LEU A 42 -7.57 5.81 -2.07
CA LEU A 42 -6.25 5.16 -2.10
C LEU A 42 -5.16 6.20 -2.22
N ASP A 43 -4.11 6.08 -1.42
CA ASP A 43 -2.87 6.86 -1.55
C ASP A 43 -1.76 5.91 -1.99
N GLY A 44 -0.99 6.33 -3.00
CA GLY A 44 -0.08 5.45 -3.71
C GLY A 44 0.71 6.13 -4.80
N TYR A 45 1.45 5.32 -5.56
CA TYR A 45 2.29 5.77 -6.65
C TYR A 45 1.72 5.37 -8.01
N GLU A 46 1.66 6.31 -8.93
CA GLU A 46 1.56 6.01 -10.36
C GLU A 46 2.88 5.39 -10.84
N LEU A 47 2.78 4.31 -11.62
CA LEU A 47 3.92 3.60 -12.16
C LEU A 47 4.08 3.89 -13.66
N ASN A 48 5.32 4.02 -14.11
CA ASN A 48 5.65 4.03 -15.54
C ASN A 48 5.60 2.60 -16.14
N ALA A 49 5.88 2.50 -17.45
CA ALA A 49 5.95 1.21 -18.14
C ALA A 49 7.07 0.27 -17.63
N ALA A 50 8.10 0.80 -16.98
CA ALA A 50 9.16 0.01 -16.35
C ALA A 50 8.78 -0.47 -14.92
N GLY A 51 7.67 0.01 -14.36
CA GLY A 51 7.21 -0.29 -13.01
C GLY A 51 7.77 0.62 -11.92
N ASP A 52 8.45 1.71 -12.29
CA ASP A 52 8.99 2.70 -11.35
C ASP A 52 7.91 3.68 -10.90
N ALA A 53 7.95 4.05 -9.63
CA ALA A 53 7.10 5.09 -9.08
C ALA A 53 7.49 6.46 -9.65
N VAL A 54 6.60 7.08 -10.41
CA VAL A 54 6.84 8.39 -11.03
C VAL A 54 6.12 9.53 -10.33
N ASN A 55 4.97 9.27 -9.71
CA ASN A 55 4.20 10.30 -9.03
C ASN A 55 3.41 9.73 -7.85
N ARG A 56 3.31 10.46 -6.74
CA ARG A 56 2.45 10.09 -5.61
C ARG A 56 1.10 10.78 -5.72
N ARG A 57 0.01 10.04 -5.60
CA ARG A 57 -1.35 10.55 -5.78
C ARG A 57 -2.33 9.90 -4.80
N SER A 58 -3.31 10.68 -4.36
CA SER A 58 -4.51 10.18 -3.69
C SER A 58 -5.64 10.12 -4.72
N ILE A 59 -6.25 8.95 -4.88
CA ILE A 59 -7.30 8.70 -5.89
C ILE A 59 -8.58 8.20 -5.23
N PHE A 60 -9.72 8.60 -5.80
CA PHE A 60 -11.03 8.17 -5.36
C PHE A 60 -11.66 7.23 -6.39
N VAL A 61 -11.87 5.97 -5.99
CA VAL A 61 -12.18 4.86 -6.89
C VAL A 61 -13.24 3.93 -6.31
N GLN A 62 -13.98 3.27 -7.19
CA GLN A 62 -14.92 2.20 -6.87
C GLN A 62 -14.19 0.85 -6.89
N ARG A 63 -14.37 0.06 -5.83
CA ARG A 63 -13.70 -1.24 -5.63
C ARG A 63 -13.91 -2.24 -6.75
N GLU A 64 -15.10 -2.25 -7.34
CA GLU A 64 -15.50 -3.26 -8.32
C GLU A 64 -14.80 -3.07 -9.67
N GLY A 65 -14.43 -1.83 -9.99
CA GLY A 65 -13.70 -1.50 -11.21
C GLY A 65 -12.19 -1.67 -11.11
N LEU A 66 -11.64 -2.01 -9.93
CA LEU A 66 -10.21 -2.19 -9.73
C LEU A 66 -9.76 -3.57 -10.22
N GLN A 67 -8.68 -3.58 -10.99
CA GLN A 67 -8.04 -4.79 -11.49
C GLN A 67 -6.69 -4.95 -10.81
N GLN A 68 -6.50 -6.00 -10.01
CA GLN A 68 -5.21 -6.28 -9.39
C GLN A 68 -4.29 -6.96 -10.41
N VAL A 69 -3.13 -6.36 -10.66
CA VAL A 69 -2.10 -6.89 -11.58
C VAL A 69 -1.07 -7.68 -10.80
N GLN A 70 -0.66 -7.18 -9.64
CA GLN A 70 0.29 -7.84 -8.76
C GLN A 70 -0.16 -7.68 -7.31
N ALA A 71 -0.15 -8.80 -6.58
CA ALA A 71 -0.35 -8.77 -5.15
C ALA A 71 0.90 -8.28 -4.43
N ALA A 72 0.70 -7.50 -3.36
CA ALA A 72 1.75 -7.22 -2.40
C ALA A 72 2.39 -8.54 -1.96
N PRO A 73 3.73 -8.60 -1.86
CA PRO A 73 4.39 -9.75 -1.25
C PRO A 73 3.76 -9.98 0.13
N GLU A 74 3.51 -11.24 0.49
CA GLU A 74 3.03 -11.53 1.84
C GLU A 74 3.99 -10.91 2.86
N PRO A 75 3.47 -10.25 3.90
CA PRO A 75 4.31 -9.75 4.97
C PRO A 75 5.00 -10.96 5.60
N ARG A 76 6.28 -11.15 5.24
CA ARG A 76 7.13 -12.13 5.91
C ARG A 76 7.05 -11.82 7.40
N PRO A 77 6.66 -12.79 8.26
CA PRO A 77 6.62 -12.55 9.69
C PRO A 77 8.03 -12.11 10.07
N HIS A 78 8.16 -10.83 10.42
CA HIS A 78 9.40 -10.30 10.95
C HIS A 78 9.51 -10.97 12.30
N THR A 79 10.27 -12.07 12.39
CA THR A 79 10.75 -12.57 13.67
C THR A 79 11.56 -11.43 14.26
N VAL A 80 10.90 -10.64 15.11
CA VAL A 80 11.55 -9.67 15.97
C VAL A 80 12.58 -10.48 16.74
N ARG A 81 13.86 -10.42 16.34
CA ARG A 81 14.95 -10.91 17.17
C ARG A 81 14.88 -10.03 18.42
N THR A 82 14.28 -10.56 19.48
CA THR A 82 14.34 -9.98 20.80
C THR A 82 15.81 -9.68 21.10
N ARG A 83 16.15 -8.39 21.15
CA ARG A 83 17.51 -7.97 21.51
C ARG A 83 17.73 -8.50 22.92
N ARG A 84 18.63 -9.46 23.07
CA ARG A 84 18.99 -10.04 24.37
C ARG A 84 19.42 -8.88 25.29
N PRO A 85 18.76 -8.65 26.43
CA PRO A 85 19.16 -7.57 27.32
C PRO A 85 20.60 -7.83 27.78
N VAL A 86 21.46 -6.83 27.63
CA VAL A 86 22.83 -6.88 28.15
C VAL A 86 22.76 -6.76 29.66
N SER A 87 23.00 -7.86 30.37
CA SER A 87 23.14 -7.85 31.82
C SER A 87 24.34 -6.99 32.22
N ARG A 88 24.09 -5.81 32.78
CA ARG A 88 25.13 -4.96 33.38
C ARG A 88 25.46 -5.53 34.76
N THR A 89 26.62 -6.13 34.93
CA THR A 89 27.14 -6.51 36.25
C THR A 89 27.52 -5.25 37.04
N PRO A 90 27.02 -5.08 38.28
CA PRO A 90 27.43 -3.98 39.13
C PRO A 90 28.86 -4.22 39.63
N VAL A 91 29.75 -3.25 39.43
CA VAL A 91 31.10 -3.25 40.01
C VAL A 91 30.98 -2.88 41.49
N ARG A 92 31.49 -3.74 42.37
CA ARG A 92 31.58 -3.46 43.82
C ARG A 92 32.87 -2.70 44.08
N VAL A 93 32.76 -1.46 44.56
CA VAL A 93 33.89 -0.68 45.07
C VAL A 93 34.03 -0.97 46.56
N GLY A 94 35.22 -1.41 46.98
CA GLY A 94 35.63 -1.54 48.36
C GLY A 94 36.44 -0.35 48.82
#